data_AF-A0A6M5YL54-F1
#
_entry.id   AF-A0A6M5YL54-F1
#
_cell.length_a   1.000
_cell.length_b   1.000
_cell.length_c   1.000
_cell.angle_alpha   90.00
_cell.angle_beta   90.00
_cell.angle_gamma   90.00
#
_symmetry.space_group_name_H-M   'P 1'
#
loop_
_entity.id
_entity.type
_entity.pdbx_description
1 polymer ?
#
loop_
_entity_poly.entity_id
_entity_poly.type
_entity_poly.pdbx_seq_one_letter_code
_entity_poly.pdbx_strand_id
1 'polypeptide(L)'
;MLFDPDADELSLFRLGEKGYSADLPNAAGRRPIPELELEIALLDGWVRYWFRGELLPLLGDLLRQLNATRDELAAAATALTAAKTELTAARSELDAERQARAALEAELARLRAGAKPGTAQP
;
A
#
# COMPACT_ATOMS: atom_id res chain seq x y z
N MET A 1 -20.05 -3.46 -31.81
CA MET A 1 -20.05 -4.75 -31.08
C MET A 1 -21.49 -5.10 -30.79
N LEU A 2 -21.87 -6.36 -30.97
CA LEU A 2 -23.17 -6.89 -30.61
C LEU A 2 -22.94 -8.05 -29.64
N PHE A 3 -23.64 -8.05 -28.51
CA PHE A 3 -23.63 -9.14 -27.55
C PHE A 3 -25.08 -9.58 -27.34
N ASP A 4 -25.36 -10.84 -27.62
CA ASP A 4 -26.63 -11.51 -27.33
C ASP A 4 -26.41 -12.39 -26.09
N PRO A 5 -26.92 -11.99 -24.92
CA PRO A 5 -26.75 -12.75 -23.69
C PRO A 5 -27.57 -14.04 -23.65
N ASP A 6 -28.65 -14.14 -24.43
CA ASP A 6 -29.51 -15.34 -24.45
C ASP A 6 -28.91 -16.43 -25.35
N ALA A 7 -28.18 -16.03 -26.40
CA ALA A 7 -27.50 -16.92 -27.32
C ALA A 7 -26.02 -17.19 -26.96
N ASP A 8 -25.50 -16.60 -25.88
CA ASP A 8 -24.06 -16.58 -25.54
C ASP A 8 -23.19 -16.19 -26.75
N GLU A 9 -23.66 -15.21 -27.54
CA GLU A 9 -23.03 -14.83 -28.79
C GLU A 9 -22.45 -13.43 -28.71
N LEU A 10 -21.14 -13.32 -28.93
CA LEU A 10 -20.45 -12.05 -29.09
C LEU A 10 -20.02 -11.89 -30.54
N SER A 11 -20.43 -10.80 -31.17
CA SER A 11 -20.05 -10.41 -32.53
C SER A 11 -19.33 -9.06 -32.55
N LEU A 12 -18.10 -9.06 -33.07
CA LEU A 12 -17.29 -7.86 -33.26
C LEU A 12 -17.35 -7.44 -34.73
N PHE A 13 -17.65 -6.17 -34.97
CA PHE A 13 -17.70 -5.60 -36.32
C PHE A 13 -16.65 -4.51 -36.44
N ARG A 14 -15.89 -4.56 -37.53
CA ARG A 14 -14.87 -3.57 -37.89
C ARG A 14 -15.30 -2.81 -39.14
N LEU A 15 -15.16 -1.49 -39.08
CA LEU A 15 -15.43 -0.61 -40.21
C LEU A 15 -14.21 -0.61 -41.15
N GLY A 16 -14.41 -1.12 -42.37
CA GLY A 16 -13.45 -1.02 -43.46
C GLY A 16 -13.93 -0.06 -44.55
N GLU A 17 -13.17 0.06 -45.63
CA GLU A 17 -13.47 0.97 -46.76
C GLU A 17 -14.83 0.73 -47.43
N LYS A 18 -15.37 -0.50 -47.33
CA LYS A 18 -16.63 -0.92 -47.96
C LYS A 18 -17.78 -1.12 -46.96
N GLY A 19 -17.60 -0.71 -45.70
CA GLY A 19 -18.60 -0.85 -44.63
C GLY A 19 -18.16 -1.77 -43.49
N TYR A 20 -19.12 -2.25 -42.71
CA TYR A 20 -18.86 -3.11 -41.55
C TYR A 20 -18.62 -4.57 -41.98
N SER A 21 -17.57 -5.18 -41.43
CA SER A 21 -17.24 -6.60 -41.58
C SER A 21 -17.15 -7.26 -40.20
N ALA A 22 -17.68 -8.48 -40.05
CA ALA A 22 -17.57 -9.22 -38.80
C ALA A 22 -16.18 -9.86 -38.69
N ASP A 23 -15.46 -9.59 -37.61
CA ASP A 23 -14.15 -10.23 -37.36
C ASP A 23 -14.35 -11.61 -36.76
N LEU A 24 -13.68 -12.62 -37.31
CA LEU A 24 -13.76 -14.01 -36.86
C LEU A 24 -12.93 -14.22 -35.57
N PRO A 25 -13.33 -15.18 -34.71
CA PRO A 25 -12.50 -15.57 -33.57
C PRO A 25 -11.17 -16.20 -34.02
N ASN A 26 -10.13 -15.99 -33.23
CA ASN A 26 -8.84 -16.64 -33.37
C ASN A 26 -8.88 -18.10 -32.82
N ALA A 27 -7.74 -18.80 -32.84
CA ALA A 27 -7.64 -20.17 -32.34
C ALA A 27 -7.99 -20.32 -30.85
N ALA A 28 -7.91 -19.24 -30.06
CA ALA A 28 -8.31 -19.20 -28.66
C ALA A 28 -9.78 -18.78 -28.46
N GLY A 29 -10.57 -18.67 -29.54
CA GLY A 29 -11.96 -18.23 -29.48
C GLY A 29 -12.13 -16.72 -29.22
N ARG A 30 -11.05 -15.93 -29.31
CA ARG A 30 -11.05 -14.49 -29.04
C ARG A 30 -11.10 -13.71 -30.35
N ARG A 31 -11.85 -12.62 -30.39
CA ARG A 31 -11.90 -11.72 -31.54
C ARG A 31 -10.82 -10.64 -31.36
N PRO A 32 -9.80 -10.57 -32.23
CA PRO A 32 -8.73 -9.60 -32.09
C PRO A 32 -9.21 -8.20 -32.52
N ILE A 33 -8.66 -7.18 -31.87
CA ILE A 33 -8.73 -5.76 -32.23
C ILE A 33 -7.29 -5.29 -32.40
N PRO A 34 -6.66 -5.56 -33.56
CA PRO A 34 -5.23 -5.33 -33.77
C PRO A 34 -4.79 -3.89 -33.51
N GLU A 35 -5.66 -2.92 -33.82
CA GLU A 35 -5.40 -1.48 -33.68
C GLU A 35 -5.20 -1.06 -32.21
N LEU A 36 -5.69 -1.86 -31.26
CA LEU A 36 -5.58 -1.62 -29.83
C LEU A 36 -4.69 -2.67 -29.11
N GLU A 37 -4.14 -3.64 -29.85
CA GLU A 37 -3.48 -4.82 -29.28
C GLU A 37 -4.36 -5.56 -28.26
N LEU A 38 -5.69 -5.48 -28.46
CA LEU A 38 -6.70 -6.07 -27.59
C LEU A 38 -7.32 -7.30 -28.24
N GLU A 39 -7.82 -8.19 -27.40
CA GLU A 39 -8.69 -9.29 -27.80
C GLU A 39 -9.93 -9.29 -26.92
N ILE A 40 -11.07 -9.71 -27.47
CA ILE A 40 -12.34 -9.77 -26.75
C ILE A 40 -12.98 -11.15 -26.91
N ALA A 41 -13.53 -11.69 -25.84
CA ALA A 41 -14.25 -12.97 -25.87
C ALA A 41 -15.28 -13.03 -24.75
N LEU A 42 -16.15 -14.03 -24.81
CA LEU A 42 -16.98 -14.42 -23.67
C LEU A 42 -16.20 -15.38 -22.78
N LEU A 43 -16.23 -15.10 -21.48
CA LEU A 43 -15.71 -15.97 -20.44
C LEU A 43 -16.74 -15.98 -19.31
N ASP A 44 -17.27 -17.16 -19.00
CA ASP A 44 -18.33 -17.36 -18.01
C ASP A 44 -19.58 -16.49 -18.23
N GLY A 45 -19.97 -16.29 -19.49
CA GLY A 45 -21.13 -15.47 -19.87
C GLY A 45 -20.88 -13.95 -19.86
N TRP A 46 -19.64 -13.52 -19.59
CA TRP A 46 -19.26 -12.11 -19.56
C TRP A 46 -18.29 -11.76 -20.67
N VAL A 47 -18.46 -10.56 -21.22
CA VAL A 47 -17.48 -9.98 -22.14
C VAL A 47 -16.20 -9.65 -21.38
N ARG A 48 -15.10 -10.28 -21.76
CA ARG A 48 -13.76 -10.07 -21.18
C ARG A 48 -12.77 -9.60 -22.24
N TYR A 49 -11.72 -8.95 -21.76
CA TYR A 49 -10.71 -8.30 -22.57
C TYR A 49 -9.33 -8.85 -22.23
N TRP A 50 -8.53 -9.06 -23.25
CA TRP A 50 -7.12 -9.38 -23.12
C TRP A 50 -6.30 -8.28 -23.77
N PHE A 51 -5.20 -7.89 -23.14
CA PHE A 51 -4.21 -6.99 -23.71
C PHE A 51 -2.91 -7.77 -23.90
N ARG A 52 -2.41 -7.85 -25.14
CA ARG A 52 -1.20 -8.63 -25.48
C ARG A 52 -1.27 -10.10 -25.01
N GLY A 53 -2.46 -10.69 -25.06
CA GLY A 53 -2.72 -12.07 -24.65
C GLY A 53 -2.97 -12.29 -23.16
N GLU A 54 -2.80 -11.27 -22.32
CA GLU A 54 -3.05 -11.33 -20.88
C GLU A 54 -4.46 -10.85 -20.52
N LEU A 55 -5.17 -11.60 -19.67
CA LEU A 55 -6.52 -11.26 -19.25
C LEU A 55 -6.50 -10.00 -18.40
N LEU A 56 -7.22 -8.96 -18.82
CA LEU A 56 -7.33 -7.74 -18.03
C LEU A 56 -8.16 -8.01 -16.77
N PRO A 57 -7.65 -7.65 -15.57
CA PRO A 57 -8.41 -7.78 -14.34
C PRO A 57 -9.68 -6.93 -14.40
N LEU A 58 -10.70 -7.31 -13.63
CA LEU A 58 -11.90 -6.49 -13.53
C LEU A 58 -11.57 -5.19 -12.80
N LEU A 59 -12.14 -4.07 -13.25
CA LEU A 59 -11.95 -2.77 -12.60
C LEU A 59 -12.34 -2.83 -11.11
N GLY A 60 -13.37 -3.61 -10.76
CA GLY A 60 -13.78 -3.82 -9.38
C GLY A 60 -12.72 -4.53 -8.52
N ASP A 61 -11.98 -5.49 -9.09
CA ASP A 61 -10.87 -6.15 -8.38
C ASP A 61 -9.71 -5.19 -8.16
N LEU A 62 -9.34 -4.43 -9.20
CA LEU A 62 -8.31 -3.38 -9.10
C LEU A 62 -8.66 -2.33 -8.05
N LEU A 63 -9.92 -1.87 -8.00
CA LEU A 63 -10.38 -0.92 -7.00
C LEU A 63 -10.32 -1.50 -5.59
N ARG A 64 -10.70 -2.77 -5.40
CA ARG A 64 -10.57 -3.46 -4.12
C ARG A 64 -9.12 -3.54 -3.67
N GLN A 65 -8.23 -3.97 -4.56
CA GLN A 65 -6.79 -4.04 -4.27
C GLN A 65 -6.22 -2.67 -3.92
N LEU A 66 -6.56 -1.64 -4.69
CA LEU A 66 -6.12 -0.27 -4.44
C LEU A 66 -6.57 0.23 -3.06
N ASN A 67 -7.82 -0.03 -2.69
CA ASN A 67 -8.35 0.37 -1.39
C ASN A 67 -7.67 -0.40 -0.25
N ALA A 68 -7.49 -1.71 -0.39
CA ALA A 68 -6.78 -2.52 0.60
C ALA A 68 -5.35 -1.99 0.84
N THR A 69 -4.59 -1.72 -0.23
CA THR A 69 -3.24 -1.15 -0.13
C THR A 69 -3.24 0.23 0.55
N ARG A 70 -4.27 1.05 0.30
CA ARG A 70 -4.42 2.36 0.95
C ARG A 70 -4.69 2.23 2.45
N ASP A 71 -5.54 1.30 2.83
CA ASP A 71 -5.89 1.04 4.22
C ASP A 71 -4.66 0.51 4.99
N GLU A 72 -3.90 -0.41 4.39
CA GLU A 72 -2.64 -0.90 4.94
C GLU A 72 -1.60 0.21 5.14
N LEU A 73 -1.44 1.09 4.14
CA LEU A 73 -0.53 2.22 4.24
C LEU A 73 -0.95 3.21 5.33
N ALA A 74 -2.25 3.48 5.45
CA ALA A 74 -2.78 4.34 6.50
C ALA A 74 -2.54 3.75 7.89
N ALA A 75 -2.77 2.44 8.07
CA ALA A 75 -2.49 1.74 9.32
C ALA A 75 -1.01 1.79 9.68
N ALA A 76 -0.12 1.53 8.72
CA ALA A 76 1.33 1.59 8.91
C ALA A 76 1.79 3.01 9.29
N ALA A 77 1.23 4.05 8.68
CA ALA A 77 1.55 5.44 8.99
C ALA A 77 1.14 5.83 10.41
N THR A 78 -0.05 5.40 10.86
CA THR A 78 -0.51 5.61 12.24
C THR A 78 0.40 4.88 13.24
N ALA A 79 0.74 3.61 12.97
CA ALA A 79 1.62 2.84 13.83
C ALA A 79 3.03 3.47 13.95
N LEU A 80 3.58 3.95 12.84
CA LEU A 80 4.87 4.66 12.83
C LEU A 80 4.82 5.95 13.66
N THR A 81 3.71 6.68 13.60
CA THR A 81 3.53 7.92 14.37
C THR A 81 3.44 7.63 15.87
N ALA A 82 2.71 6.58 16.26
CA ALA A 82 2.64 6.12 17.64
C ALA A 82 4.03 5.71 18.17
N ALA A 83 4.75 4.86 17.43
CA ALA A 83 6.10 4.41 17.81
C ALA A 83 7.09 5.58 17.94
N LYS A 84 7.02 6.59 17.07
CA LYS A 84 7.86 7.80 17.19
C LYS A 84 7.54 8.61 18.44
N THR A 85 6.25 8.69 18.80
CA THR A 85 5.80 9.41 20.00
C THR A 85 6.30 8.70 21.26
N GLU A 86 6.15 7.38 21.33
CA GLU A 86 6.66 6.56 22.42
C GLU A 86 8.18 6.66 22.55
N LEU A 87 8.92 6.58 21.44
CA LEU A 87 10.37 6.74 21.45
C LEU A 87 10.81 8.11 21.96
N THR A 88 10.07 9.16 21.62
CA THR A 88 10.35 10.53 22.08
C THR A 88 10.10 10.66 23.58
N ALA A 89 8.98 10.10 24.07
CA ALA A 89 8.67 10.07 25.50
C ALA A 89 9.73 9.31 26.30
N ALA A 90 10.10 8.09 25.87
CA ALA A 90 11.11 7.28 26.53
C ALA A 90 12.49 7.97 26.57
N ARG A 91 12.86 8.71 25.52
CA ARG A 91 14.09 9.53 25.52
C ARG A 91 14.02 10.65 26.55
N SER A 92 12.90 11.36 26.62
CA SER A 92 12.70 12.43 27.59
C SER A 92 12.76 11.92 29.03
N GLU A 93 12.18 10.75 29.31
CA GLU A 93 12.23 10.11 30.62
C GLU A 93 13.65 9.72 31.01
N LEU A 94 14.40 9.10 30.10
CA LEU A 94 15.79 8.73 30.32
C LEU A 94 16.67 9.95 30.61
N ASP A 95 16.47 11.04 29.86
CA ASP A 95 17.21 12.28 30.08
C ASP A 95 16.86 12.94 31.42
N ALA A 96 15.59 12.89 31.84
CA ALA A 96 15.15 13.37 33.16
C ALA A 96 15.77 12.53 34.29
N GLU A 97 15.81 11.20 34.16
CA GLU A 97 16.44 10.31 35.14
C GLU A 97 17.94 10.60 35.28
N ARG A 98 18.64 10.79 34.16
CA ARG A 98 20.06 11.17 34.15
C ARG A 98 20.30 12.50 34.86
N GLN A 99 19.46 13.50 34.62
CA GLN A 99 19.55 14.80 35.29
C GLN A 99 19.30 14.69 36.78
N ALA A 100 18.28 13.93 37.20
CA ALA A 100 17.96 13.70 38.60
C ALA A 100 19.12 13.00 39.32
N ARG A 101 19.70 11.97 38.71
CA ARG A 101 20.86 11.26 39.25
C ARG A 101 22.08 12.18 39.39
N ALA A 102 22.39 12.98 38.38
CA ALA A 102 23.50 13.93 38.43
C ALA A 102 23.29 14.98 39.54
N ALA A 103 22.06 15.47 39.73
CA ALA A 103 21.73 16.41 40.80
C ALA A 103 21.91 15.78 42.20
N LEU A 104 21.46 14.53 42.39
CA LEU A 104 21.67 13.80 43.65
C LEU A 104 23.15 13.56 43.93
N GLU A 105 23.92 13.15 42.92
CA GLU A 105 25.37 12.96 43.06
C GLU A 105 26.10 14.25 43.43
N ALA A 106 25.71 15.39 42.83
CA ALA A 106 26.24 16.70 43.16
C ALA A 106 25.92 17.13 44.61
N GLU A 107 24.70 16.86 45.08
CA GLU A 107 24.29 17.18 46.45
C GLU A 107 25.01 16.30 47.49
N LEU A 108 25.16 15.00 47.22
CA LEU A 108 25.97 14.11 48.06
C LEU A 108 27.43 14.56 48.14
N ALA A 109 28.00 15.03 47.02
CA ALA A 109 29.35 15.57 47.00
C ALA A 109 29.47 16.84 47.86
N ARG A 110 28.48 17.75 47.80
CA ARG A 110 28.42 18.95 48.65
C ARG A 110 28.33 18.61 50.14
N LEU A 111 27.46 17.68 50.52
CA LEU A 111 27.32 17.26 51.92
C LEU A 111 28.59 16.60 52.45
N ARG A 112 29.27 15.77 51.65
CA ARG A 112 30.57 15.17 52.01
C ARG A 112 31.68 16.21 52.19
N ALA A 113 31.69 17.25 51.35
CA ALA A 113 32.65 18.35 51.49
C ALA A 113 32.37 19.18 52.76
N GLY A 114 31.10 19.43 53.08
CA GLY A 114 30.69 20.15 54.30
C GLY A 114 30.90 19.36 55.61
N ALA A 115 30.83 18.04 55.57
CA ALA A 115 31.04 17.17 56.73
C ALA A 115 32.52 16.95 57.13
N LYS A 116 33.48 17.55 56.40
CA LYS A 116 34.88 17.67 56.85
C LYS A 116 35.12 19.00 57.57
N PRO A 117 34.84 19.09 58.89
CA PRO A 117 35.67 19.92 59.75
C PRO A 117 36.08 19.18 61.04
N GLY A 118 37.39 19.08 61.28
CA GLY A 118 37.95 18.92 62.63
C GLY A 118 38.13 17.49 63.17
N THR A 119 39.22 16.83 62.81
CA THR A 119 40.05 15.98 63.71
C THR A 119 41.47 16.03 63.14
N ALA A 120 42.55 16.31 63.83
CA ALA A 120 42.81 16.60 65.24
C ALA A 120 44.12 17.42 65.32
N GLN A 121 44.22 18.30 66.31
CA GLN A 121 45.48 18.74 66.94
C GLN A 121 45.15 18.86 68.44
N PRO A 122 46.01 18.35 69.33
CA PRO A 122 47.27 19.02 69.65
C PRO A 122 48.52 18.19 69.35
#